data_AF-A0A135HVG7-F1
#
_entry.id   AF-A0A135HVG7-F1
#
_cell.length_a   1.000
_cell.length_b   1.000
_cell.length_c   1.000
_cell.angle_alpha   90.00
_cell.angle_beta   90.00
_cell.angle_gamma   90.00
#
_symmetry.space_group_name_H-M   'P 1'
#
loop_
_entity.id
_entity.type
_entity.pdbx_description
1 polymer ?
#
loop_
_entity_poly.entity_id
_entity_poly.type
_entity_poly.pdbx_seq_one_letter_code
_entity_poly.pdbx_strand_id
1 'polypeptide(L)'
;MDAKTRGIKLLDIFASTTYPIVSAFEYEFLKEEAVVQARMNASTIYFILQRPLIYFDNLVPEDGALSFDIVDGLNAPLQCEVRLSDLGVPNASDCELEILWYRDPETREVPFKEVAGFRLLDVNGKLIVWETPQKLIYEKFANGLPVFIKGDVTPYLNYHVHYIGQAFSQKIWKRLTGHEKLQKILTLEEPLSALTTRPALEISILMLSIGGISDNPLFPYNDAFEPKHGNPILYEFDFDDANDSFERFYNPQLQPGAAELTNEVEALLIHLFKPEYNKKLFRHYPFFKNGARSAGYSDTHLVIEKLPAILSTKHHQQGAVFKSCAPHRLHGYVEIAGAGRAGDGETTCVGRDGGGNARRHAASGAADRFGTGLEGDDGEGRFRT
;
A
#
# COMPACT_ATOMS: atom_id res chain seq x y z
N MET A 1 42.05 21.37 -25.87
CA MET A 1 40.93 21.40 -24.91
C MET A 1 40.86 20.00 -24.35
N ASP A 2 41.33 19.80 -23.12
CA ASP A 2 41.13 18.52 -22.44
C ASP A 2 39.63 18.33 -22.25
N ALA A 3 39.11 17.27 -22.85
CA ALA A 3 37.72 16.90 -22.68
C ALA A 3 37.54 16.42 -21.24
N LYS A 4 37.16 17.34 -20.35
CA LYS A 4 36.75 16.97 -18.98
C LYS A 4 35.61 15.97 -19.07
N THR A 5 35.81 14.80 -18.48
CA THR A 5 34.76 13.78 -18.41
C THR A 5 33.75 14.21 -17.36
N ARG A 6 32.47 13.95 -17.62
CA ARG A 6 31.37 14.35 -16.73
C ARG A 6 30.60 13.13 -16.26
N GLY A 7 29.94 13.25 -15.12
CA GLY A 7 29.01 12.27 -14.58
C GLY A 7 27.81 12.95 -13.95
N ILE A 8 26.73 12.20 -13.78
CA ILE A 8 25.54 12.64 -13.05
C ILE A 8 25.15 11.57 -12.02
N LYS A 9 24.47 11.99 -10.95
CA LYS A 9 23.93 11.08 -9.94
C LYS A 9 22.42 10.98 -10.07
N LEU A 10 21.89 9.76 -10.10
CA LEU A 10 20.45 9.49 -10.06
C LEU A 10 20.13 8.75 -8.76
N LEU A 11 18.92 8.91 -8.26
CA LEU A 11 18.46 8.28 -7.01
C LEU A 11 17.19 7.47 -7.26
N ASP A 12 17.21 6.17 -6.94
CA ASP A 12 15.98 5.42 -6.72
C ASP A 12 15.61 5.46 -5.24
N ILE A 13 14.35 5.77 -4.93
CA ILE A 13 13.79 5.68 -3.60
C ILE A 13 12.76 4.56 -3.57
N PHE A 14 12.92 3.63 -2.63
CA PHE A 14 12.00 2.49 -2.45
C PHE A 14 11.08 2.77 -1.27
N ALA A 15 9.78 2.86 -1.55
CA ALA A 15 8.72 2.97 -0.56
C ALA A 15 7.87 1.70 -0.56
N SER A 16 7.25 1.37 0.56
CA SER A 16 6.31 0.25 0.66
C SER A 16 5.19 0.54 1.65
N THR A 17 4.03 -0.07 1.45
CA THR A 17 2.98 -0.06 2.47
C THR A 17 3.38 -0.99 3.62
N THR A 18 3.34 -0.48 4.86
CA THR A 18 3.68 -1.28 6.05
C THR A 18 2.47 -1.88 6.76
N TYR A 19 1.28 -1.41 6.39
CA TYR A 19 0.00 -1.86 6.93
C TYR A 19 -1.07 -1.77 5.85
N PRO A 20 -2.12 -2.62 5.89
CA PRO A 20 -3.30 -2.46 5.04
C PRO A 20 -3.85 -1.03 5.08
N ILE A 21 -4.46 -0.62 3.97
CA ILE A 21 -5.23 0.63 3.94
C ILE A 21 -6.45 0.41 4.84
N VAL A 22 -6.74 1.37 5.72
CA VAL A 22 -7.85 1.29 6.68
C VAL A 22 -8.74 2.51 6.56
N SER A 23 -10.04 2.36 6.79
CA SER A 23 -10.95 3.50 6.95
C SER A 23 -10.55 4.36 8.15
N ALA A 24 -10.94 5.63 8.15
CA ALA A 24 -10.73 6.54 9.27
C ALA A 24 -11.46 6.05 10.53
N PHE A 25 -12.58 5.35 10.36
CA PHE A 25 -13.28 4.66 11.44
C PHE A 25 -12.43 3.55 12.05
N GLU A 26 -11.95 2.58 11.26
CA GLU A 26 -11.09 1.50 11.76
C GLU A 26 -9.81 2.06 12.39
N TYR A 27 -9.24 3.11 11.79
CA TYR A 27 -8.03 3.74 12.28
C TYR A 27 -8.15 4.27 13.72
N GLU A 28 -9.32 4.76 14.11
CA GLU A 28 -9.55 5.32 15.45
C GLU A 28 -9.29 4.30 16.54
N PHE A 29 -9.64 3.04 16.31
CA PHE A 29 -9.39 1.94 17.25
C PHE A 29 -7.97 1.38 17.08
N LEU A 30 -7.53 1.20 15.84
CA LEU A 30 -6.24 0.58 15.55
C LEU A 30 -5.02 1.40 15.97
N LYS A 31 -5.16 2.72 16.08
CA LYS A 31 -4.05 3.57 16.47
C LYS A 31 -3.58 3.32 17.91
N GLU A 32 -4.39 2.67 18.75
CA GLU A 32 -4.06 2.35 20.15
C GLU A 32 -3.42 0.96 20.29
N GLU A 33 -3.61 0.09 19.29
CA GLU A 33 -3.08 -1.28 19.28
C GLU A 33 -1.57 -1.32 19.11
N ALA A 34 -0.85 -1.82 20.12
CA ALA A 34 0.62 -1.84 20.15
C ALA A 34 1.24 -2.55 18.94
N VAL A 35 0.63 -3.63 18.47
CA VAL A 35 1.13 -4.39 17.31
C VAL A 35 0.90 -3.64 16.00
N VAL A 36 -0.20 -2.89 15.89
CA VAL A 36 -0.47 -2.03 14.73
C VAL A 36 0.49 -0.84 14.74
N GLN A 37 0.71 -0.21 15.90
CA GLN A 37 1.71 0.84 16.07
C GLN A 37 3.11 0.37 15.65
N ALA A 38 3.52 -0.84 16.04
CA ALA A 38 4.80 -1.41 15.65
C ALA A 38 4.96 -1.51 14.12
N ARG A 39 3.90 -1.91 13.40
CA ARG A 39 3.90 -1.97 11.92
C ARG A 39 3.87 -0.58 11.27
N MET A 40 3.17 0.38 11.86
CA MET A 40 3.10 1.75 11.36
C MET A 40 4.34 2.59 11.72
N ASN A 41 5.17 2.13 12.64
CA ASN A 41 6.25 2.91 13.26
C ASN A 41 7.29 3.47 12.27
N ALA A 42 7.53 2.75 11.18
CA ALA A 42 8.48 3.11 10.14
C ALA A 42 7.86 3.95 9.01
N SER A 43 6.54 4.17 9.02
CA SER A 43 5.86 4.94 7.99
C SER A 43 6.09 6.44 8.20
N THR A 44 6.53 7.12 7.15
CA THR A 44 6.86 8.57 7.16
C THR A 44 6.00 9.36 6.19
N ILE A 45 5.27 8.71 5.29
CA ILE A 45 4.32 9.31 4.36
C ILE A 45 2.94 8.69 4.60
N TYR A 46 1.89 9.50 4.49
CA TYR A 46 0.52 9.02 4.51
C TYR A 46 -0.34 9.73 3.48
N PHE A 47 -1.39 9.04 3.05
CA PHE A 47 -2.42 9.54 2.18
C PHE A 47 -3.75 9.53 2.93
N ILE A 48 -4.57 10.54 2.66
CA ILE A 48 -6.00 10.51 2.98
C ILE A 48 -6.71 10.28 1.66
N LEU A 49 -7.42 9.17 1.60
CA LEU A 49 -8.04 8.61 0.41
C LEU A 49 -9.56 8.53 0.60
N GLN A 50 -10.29 8.28 -0.47
CA GLN A 50 -11.71 7.90 -0.41
C GLN A 50 -12.01 6.77 -1.38
N ARG A 51 -12.85 5.84 -0.96
CA ARG A 51 -13.44 4.79 -1.79
C ARG A 51 -14.85 4.46 -1.30
N PRO A 52 -15.72 3.86 -2.13
CA PRO A 52 -17.02 3.37 -1.67
C PRO A 52 -16.87 2.42 -0.48
N LEU A 53 -17.84 2.45 0.44
CA LEU A 53 -17.93 1.49 1.54
C LEU A 53 -17.93 0.06 0.98
N ILE A 54 -17.13 -0.83 1.58
CA ILE A 54 -17.20 -2.27 1.26
C ILE A 54 -17.49 -3.06 2.51
N TYR A 55 -18.17 -4.19 2.35
CA TYR A 55 -18.55 -5.09 3.42
C TYR A 55 -18.56 -6.53 2.90
N PHE A 56 -18.56 -7.50 3.81
CA PHE A 56 -18.86 -8.89 3.50
C PHE A 56 -20.38 -9.08 3.46
N ASP A 57 -20.87 -9.70 2.41
CA ASP A 57 -22.26 -10.13 2.29
C ASP A 57 -22.34 -11.64 2.13
N ASN A 58 -23.50 -12.21 2.43
CA ASN A 58 -23.74 -13.65 2.38
C ASN A 58 -22.66 -14.50 3.06
N LEU A 59 -22.18 -14.08 4.25
CA LEU A 59 -21.10 -14.78 4.95
C LEU A 59 -21.61 -16.08 5.59
N VAL A 60 -21.01 -17.19 5.19
CA VAL A 60 -21.34 -18.55 5.62
C VAL A 60 -20.08 -19.25 6.15
N PRO A 61 -20.07 -19.61 7.45
CA PRO A 61 -19.08 -20.54 7.99
C PRO A 61 -19.51 -21.99 7.71
N GLU A 62 -18.71 -22.74 6.96
CA GLU A 62 -18.99 -24.15 6.64
C GLU A 62 -17.68 -24.93 6.44
N ASP A 63 -17.61 -26.15 6.98
CA ASP A 63 -16.51 -27.11 6.75
C ASP A 63 -15.07 -26.55 6.91
N GLY A 64 -14.87 -25.66 7.89
CA GLY A 64 -13.56 -25.05 8.15
C GLY A 64 -13.12 -24.01 7.14
N ALA A 65 -14.07 -23.45 6.39
CA ALA A 65 -13.92 -22.32 5.50
C ALA A 65 -14.98 -21.24 5.79
N LEU A 66 -14.70 -20.04 5.30
CA LEU A 66 -15.66 -18.94 5.21
C LEU A 66 -15.90 -18.65 3.74
N SER A 67 -17.16 -18.72 3.31
CA SER A 67 -17.62 -18.27 2.00
C SER A 67 -18.38 -16.96 2.16
N PHE A 68 -18.13 -15.98 1.29
CA PHE A 68 -18.79 -14.67 1.35
C PHE A 68 -18.63 -13.93 0.02
N ASP A 69 -19.43 -12.89 -0.16
CA ASP A 69 -19.25 -11.89 -1.20
C ASP A 69 -18.58 -10.64 -0.64
N ILE A 70 -17.71 -9.97 -1.39
CA ILE A 70 -17.30 -8.58 -1.10
C ILE A 70 -18.12 -7.64 -1.98
N VAL A 71 -18.85 -6.72 -1.34
CA VAL A 71 -19.83 -5.86 -2.00
C VAL A 71 -19.55 -4.39 -1.64
N ASP A 72 -19.81 -3.48 -2.57
CA ASP A 72 -19.73 -2.02 -2.37
C ASP A 72 -21.04 -1.26 -2.69
N GLY A 73 -22.06 -1.98 -3.18
CA GLY A 73 -23.34 -1.44 -3.62
C GLY A 73 -23.33 -0.79 -5.01
N LEU A 74 -22.19 -0.78 -5.70
CA LEU A 74 -22.01 -0.11 -7.00
C LEU A 74 -21.56 -1.07 -8.10
N ASN A 75 -20.67 -2.01 -7.78
CA ASN A 75 -20.04 -2.92 -8.71
C ASN A 75 -20.52 -4.37 -8.52
N ALA A 76 -20.16 -5.25 -9.46
CA ALA A 76 -20.49 -6.66 -9.37
C ALA A 76 -19.73 -7.31 -8.18
N PRO A 77 -20.42 -8.05 -7.30
CA PRO A 77 -19.81 -8.68 -6.13
C PRO A 77 -18.61 -9.59 -6.44
N LEU A 78 -17.63 -9.60 -5.54
CA LEU A 78 -16.54 -10.58 -5.57
C LEU A 78 -16.90 -11.80 -4.75
N GLN A 79 -17.03 -12.95 -5.39
CA GLN A 79 -17.27 -14.22 -4.71
C GLN A 79 -15.96 -14.71 -4.09
N CYS A 80 -15.95 -14.91 -2.79
CA CYS A 80 -14.75 -15.22 -2.03
C CYS A 80 -14.89 -16.49 -1.19
N GLU A 81 -13.77 -17.19 -1.02
CA GLU A 81 -13.63 -18.29 -0.06
C GLU A 81 -12.25 -18.23 0.59
N VAL A 82 -12.20 -18.44 1.91
CA VAL A 82 -10.94 -18.58 2.65
C VAL A 82 -11.05 -19.71 3.66
N ARG A 83 -10.01 -20.56 3.72
CA ARG A 83 -9.94 -21.61 4.74
C ARG A 83 -9.43 -21.05 6.05
N LEU A 84 -10.01 -21.49 7.16
CA LEU A 84 -9.59 -21.09 8.50
C LEU A 84 -8.11 -21.46 8.75
N SER A 85 -7.62 -22.56 8.16
CA SER A 85 -6.21 -22.95 8.22
C SER A 85 -5.26 -21.93 7.59
N ASP A 86 -5.70 -21.29 6.50
CA ASP A 86 -4.94 -20.26 5.80
C ASP A 86 -4.93 -18.94 6.61
N LEU A 87 -5.88 -18.77 7.53
CA LEU A 87 -5.93 -17.70 8.54
C LEU A 87 -5.23 -18.07 9.86
N GLY A 88 -4.55 -19.22 9.91
CA GLY A 88 -3.79 -19.67 11.08
C GLY A 88 -4.58 -20.49 12.10
N VAL A 89 -5.79 -20.94 11.76
CA VAL A 89 -6.64 -21.81 12.60
C VAL A 89 -6.65 -23.23 12.04
N PRO A 90 -5.89 -24.19 12.63
CA PRO A 90 -5.75 -25.53 12.06
C PRO A 90 -7.06 -26.32 11.99
N ASN A 91 -7.93 -26.20 13.01
CA ASN A 91 -9.23 -26.85 13.06
C ASN A 91 -10.31 -25.84 13.43
N ALA A 92 -11.48 -25.91 12.77
CA ALA A 92 -12.60 -25.01 13.02
C ALA A 92 -13.11 -25.05 14.47
N SER A 93 -13.05 -26.21 15.12
CA SER A 93 -13.42 -26.40 16.54
C SER A 93 -12.53 -25.64 17.52
N ASP A 94 -11.38 -25.15 17.06
CA ASP A 94 -10.39 -24.48 17.90
C ASP A 94 -10.60 -22.96 17.92
N CYS A 95 -11.66 -22.46 17.28
CA CYS A 95 -11.98 -21.04 17.24
C CYS A 95 -13.47 -20.70 17.38
N GLU A 96 -13.74 -19.50 17.85
CA GLU A 96 -15.04 -18.84 17.83
C GLU A 96 -15.02 -17.74 16.76
N LEU A 97 -16.08 -17.67 15.94
CA LEU A 97 -16.27 -16.63 14.92
C LEU A 97 -17.14 -15.52 15.49
N GLU A 98 -16.55 -14.33 15.64
CA GLU A 98 -17.25 -13.11 16.04
C GLU A 98 -17.47 -12.24 14.81
N ILE A 99 -18.70 -11.79 14.59
CA ILE A 99 -19.09 -10.96 13.45
C ILE A 99 -19.22 -9.51 13.90
N LEU A 100 -18.74 -8.58 13.06
CA LEU A 100 -18.79 -7.14 13.31
C LEU A 100 -19.69 -6.49 12.26
N TRP A 101 -20.56 -5.58 12.66
CA TRP A 101 -21.46 -4.84 11.75
C TRP A 101 -21.18 -3.34 11.77
N TYR A 102 -21.51 -2.65 10.68
CA TYR A 102 -21.45 -1.17 10.65
C TYR A 102 -22.69 -0.52 11.27
N ARG A 103 -23.79 -1.27 11.42
CA ARG A 103 -25.13 -0.77 11.71
C ARG A 103 -25.98 -1.80 12.46
N ASP A 104 -26.92 -1.28 13.24
CA ASP A 104 -28.05 -2.02 13.79
C ASP A 104 -29.29 -1.91 12.88
N PRO A 105 -30.16 -2.94 12.81
CA PRO A 105 -30.06 -4.22 13.52
C PRO A 105 -29.13 -5.21 12.82
N GLU A 106 -28.40 -5.98 13.61
CA GLU A 106 -27.53 -7.06 13.14
C GLU A 106 -28.35 -8.19 12.51
N THR A 107 -27.84 -8.74 11.40
CA THR A 107 -28.37 -10.01 10.88
C THR A 107 -27.74 -11.14 11.70
N ARG A 108 -28.52 -11.77 12.59
CA ARG A 108 -28.02 -12.82 13.49
C ARG A 108 -28.16 -14.25 12.94
N GLU A 109 -28.73 -14.40 11.75
CA GLU A 109 -28.91 -15.69 11.08
C GLU A 109 -27.96 -15.84 9.89
N VAL A 110 -27.45 -17.05 9.69
CA VAL A 110 -26.64 -17.41 8.52
C VAL A 110 -27.55 -17.55 7.29
N PRO A 111 -27.18 -17.02 6.11
CA PRO A 111 -25.95 -16.29 5.83
C PRO A 111 -25.96 -14.88 6.43
N PHE A 112 -24.86 -14.49 7.09
CA PHE A 112 -24.75 -13.17 7.68
C PHE A 112 -24.62 -12.10 6.59
N LYS A 113 -25.30 -10.98 6.76
CA LYS A 113 -25.34 -9.89 5.78
C LYS A 113 -24.75 -8.60 6.34
N GLU A 114 -24.28 -7.75 5.43
CA GLU A 114 -23.76 -6.40 5.74
C GLU A 114 -22.68 -6.40 6.84
N VAL A 115 -21.82 -7.41 6.82
CA VAL A 115 -20.77 -7.63 7.81
C VAL A 115 -19.59 -6.70 7.54
N ALA A 116 -19.26 -5.84 8.49
CA ALA A 116 -18.12 -4.92 8.43
C ALA A 116 -16.77 -5.66 8.49
N GLY A 117 -16.73 -6.73 9.26
CA GLY A 117 -15.56 -7.56 9.45
C GLY A 117 -15.87 -8.75 10.35
N PHE A 118 -14.88 -9.60 10.54
CA PHE A 118 -14.99 -10.74 11.47
C PHE A 118 -13.71 -10.91 12.26
N ARG A 119 -13.83 -11.55 13.42
CA ARG A 119 -12.71 -11.98 14.26
C ARG A 119 -12.78 -13.48 14.45
N LEU A 120 -11.62 -14.13 14.47
CA LEU A 120 -11.50 -15.49 15.00
C LEU A 120 -10.80 -15.39 16.34
N LEU A 121 -11.44 -15.92 17.37
CA LEU A 121 -10.89 -16.02 18.72
C LEU A 121 -10.52 -17.47 18.98
N ASP A 122 -9.45 -17.73 19.73
CA ASP A 122 -9.18 -19.08 20.22
C ASP A 122 -10.19 -19.49 21.31
N VAL A 123 -10.13 -20.75 21.75
CA VAL A 123 -11.00 -21.27 22.82
C VAL A 123 -10.90 -20.52 24.16
N ASN A 124 -9.89 -19.68 24.34
CA ASN A 124 -9.69 -18.84 25.53
C ASN A 124 -10.15 -17.38 25.29
N GLY A 125 -10.74 -17.08 24.13
CA GLY A 125 -11.16 -15.73 23.74
C GLY A 125 -10.02 -14.83 23.25
N LYS A 126 -8.83 -15.39 22.98
CA LYS A 126 -7.70 -14.59 22.47
C LYS A 126 -7.83 -14.41 20.97
N LEU A 127 -7.73 -13.17 20.51
CA LEU A 127 -7.76 -12.83 19.09
C LEU A 127 -6.66 -13.57 18.30
N ILE A 128 -7.08 -14.35 17.30
CA ILE A 128 -6.22 -15.01 16.32
C ILE A 128 -6.08 -14.12 15.09
N VAL A 129 -7.21 -13.73 14.51
CA VAL A 129 -7.26 -12.89 13.32
C VAL A 129 -8.45 -11.93 13.40
N TRP A 130 -8.27 -10.75 12.82
CA TRP A 130 -9.35 -9.80 12.55
C TRP A 130 -9.26 -9.42 11.09
N GLU A 131 -10.32 -9.64 10.33
CA GLU A 131 -10.37 -9.35 8.90
C GLU A 131 -11.52 -8.40 8.58
N THR A 132 -11.21 -7.49 7.66
CA THR A 132 -12.19 -6.64 6.98
C THR A 132 -11.99 -6.84 5.48
N PRO A 133 -12.98 -6.54 4.62
CA PRO A 133 -12.84 -6.88 3.20
C PRO A 133 -11.62 -6.18 2.57
N GLN A 134 -11.30 -4.97 3.03
CA GLN A 134 -10.15 -4.20 2.57
C GLN A 134 -8.83 -4.85 2.97
N LYS A 135 -8.73 -5.28 4.23
CA LYS A 135 -7.55 -5.99 4.73
C LYS A 135 -7.35 -7.30 3.99
N LEU A 136 -8.42 -8.06 3.77
CA LEU A 136 -8.36 -9.36 3.12
C LEU A 136 -7.93 -9.26 1.65
N ILE A 137 -8.45 -8.26 0.91
CA ILE A 137 -7.96 -7.90 -0.43
C ILE A 137 -6.47 -7.52 -0.36
N TYR A 138 -6.08 -6.65 0.56
CA TYR A 138 -4.68 -6.25 0.71
C TYR A 138 -3.77 -7.45 0.98
N GLU A 139 -4.10 -8.31 1.94
CA GLU A 139 -3.30 -9.48 2.32
C GLU A 139 -3.18 -10.49 1.17
N LYS A 140 -4.25 -10.69 0.38
CA LYS A 140 -4.22 -11.51 -0.83
C LYS A 140 -3.17 -11.01 -1.83
N PHE A 141 -3.16 -9.72 -2.11
CA PHE A 141 -2.42 -9.14 -3.23
C PHE A 141 -1.02 -8.63 -2.86
N ALA A 142 -0.83 -8.13 -1.64
CA ALA A 142 0.45 -7.64 -1.13
C ALA A 142 1.28 -8.76 -0.50
N ASN A 143 0.64 -9.69 0.22
CA ASN A 143 1.34 -10.69 1.04
C ASN A 143 1.17 -12.12 0.53
N GLY A 144 0.17 -12.37 -0.33
CA GLY A 144 -0.06 -13.68 -0.94
C GLY A 144 -0.95 -14.59 -0.09
N LEU A 145 -1.86 -14.02 0.72
CA LEU A 145 -2.82 -14.80 1.50
C LEU A 145 -3.63 -15.74 0.58
N PRO A 146 -3.75 -17.04 0.88
CA PRO A 146 -4.50 -18.01 0.06
C PRO A 146 -6.03 -17.84 0.09
N VAL A 147 -6.54 -16.69 -0.36
CA VAL A 147 -7.99 -16.46 -0.55
C VAL A 147 -8.38 -16.73 -2.00
N PHE A 148 -9.45 -17.47 -2.24
CA PHE A 148 -10.08 -17.53 -3.55
C PHE A 148 -10.94 -16.28 -3.77
N ILE A 149 -10.72 -15.57 -4.87
CA ILE A 149 -11.51 -14.39 -5.25
C ILE A 149 -11.91 -14.55 -6.72
N LYS A 150 -13.21 -14.52 -7.00
CA LYS A 150 -13.78 -14.59 -8.34
C LYS A 150 -14.61 -13.34 -8.61
N GLY A 151 -14.26 -12.62 -9.68
CA GLY A 151 -14.87 -11.37 -10.09
C GLY A 151 -13.82 -10.36 -10.56
N ASP A 152 -14.26 -9.19 -11.01
CA ASP A 152 -13.37 -8.09 -11.35
C ASP A 152 -13.03 -7.29 -10.09
N VAL A 153 -11.78 -7.42 -9.63
CA VAL A 153 -11.31 -6.74 -8.41
C VAL A 153 -10.97 -5.27 -8.64
N THR A 154 -10.74 -4.85 -9.88
CA THR A 154 -10.23 -3.51 -10.21
C THR A 154 -11.05 -2.38 -9.59
N PRO A 155 -12.40 -2.40 -9.59
CA PRO A 155 -13.21 -1.38 -8.94
C PRO A 155 -12.95 -1.23 -7.43
N TYR A 156 -12.68 -2.35 -6.75
CA TYR A 156 -12.45 -2.41 -5.30
C TYR A 156 -11.06 -1.90 -4.90
N LEU A 157 -10.16 -1.74 -5.86
CA LEU A 157 -8.82 -1.20 -5.65
C LEU A 157 -8.75 0.30 -5.96
N ASN A 158 -9.82 0.94 -6.43
CA ASN A 158 -9.80 2.35 -6.82
C ASN A 158 -9.96 3.27 -5.61
N TYR A 159 -9.02 4.20 -5.46
CA TYR A 159 -9.03 5.23 -4.42
C TYR A 159 -8.85 6.61 -5.04
N HIS A 160 -9.67 7.55 -4.59
CA HIS A 160 -9.45 8.97 -4.83
C HIS A 160 -8.49 9.55 -3.80
N VAL A 161 -7.49 10.32 -4.23
CA VAL A 161 -6.50 10.94 -3.33
C VAL A 161 -6.92 12.36 -2.97
N HIS A 162 -7.29 12.56 -1.70
CA HIS A 162 -7.65 13.89 -1.18
C HIS A 162 -6.45 14.68 -0.67
N TYR A 163 -5.53 13.99 0.00
CA TYR A 163 -4.38 14.61 0.66
C TYR A 163 -3.19 13.67 0.75
N ILE A 164 -1.99 14.23 0.69
CA ILE A 164 -0.71 13.55 0.92
C ILE A 164 0.07 14.37 1.95
N GLY A 165 0.61 13.72 2.96
CA GLY A 165 1.43 14.39 3.97
C GLY A 165 2.54 13.52 4.52
N GLN A 166 3.47 14.15 5.22
CA GLN A 166 4.55 13.48 5.93
C GLN A 166 4.36 13.49 7.46
N ALA A 167 4.99 12.51 8.10
CA ALA A 167 5.02 12.28 9.54
C ALA A 167 6.45 11.95 10.02
N PHE A 168 7.44 12.72 9.57
CA PHE A 168 8.83 12.51 9.97
C PHE A 168 9.10 12.98 11.42
N SER A 169 8.60 14.17 11.79
CA SER A 169 8.88 14.79 13.10
C SER A 169 8.07 14.21 14.26
N GLN A 170 7.07 13.38 13.97
CA GLN A 170 6.23 12.73 14.96
C GLN A 170 5.58 11.48 14.34
N LYS A 171 5.32 10.47 15.16
CA LYS A 171 4.69 9.21 14.72
C LYS A 171 3.33 9.48 14.06
N ILE A 172 3.00 8.72 13.01
CA ILE A 172 1.79 8.90 12.21
C ILE A 172 0.51 8.97 13.06
N TRP A 173 0.37 8.12 14.08
CA TRP A 173 -0.81 8.14 14.96
C TRP A 173 -0.94 9.39 15.82
N LYS A 174 0.19 9.94 16.27
CA LYS A 174 0.19 11.25 16.93
C LYS A 174 -0.11 12.37 15.92
N ARG A 175 0.42 12.26 14.69
CA ARG A 175 0.22 13.24 13.62
C ARG A 175 -1.24 13.35 13.18
N LEU A 176 -1.91 12.21 13.04
CA LEU A 176 -3.27 12.11 12.53
C LEU A 176 -4.32 12.45 13.59
N THR A 177 -3.98 12.29 14.87
CA THR A 177 -4.82 12.75 15.98
C THR A 177 -4.89 14.28 15.99
N GLY A 178 -6.09 14.82 15.73
CA GLY A 178 -6.30 16.27 15.64
C GLY A 178 -5.79 16.90 14.33
N HIS A 179 -5.59 16.11 13.28
CA HIS A 179 -5.09 16.62 12.01
C HIS A 179 -6.15 17.44 11.25
N GLU A 180 -5.94 18.75 11.15
CA GLU A 180 -6.87 19.72 10.53
C GLU A 180 -7.38 19.25 9.16
N LYS A 181 -6.50 18.71 8.31
CA LYS A 181 -6.90 18.25 6.96
C LYS A 181 -7.76 17.00 6.99
N LEU A 182 -7.48 16.06 7.90
CA LEU A 182 -8.31 14.88 8.04
C LEU A 182 -9.70 15.26 8.54
N GLN A 183 -9.78 16.11 9.57
CA GLN A 183 -11.05 16.63 10.09
C GLN A 183 -11.84 17.39 9.02
N LYS A 184 -11.16 18.24 8.23
CA LYS A 184 -11.81 18.98 7.14
C LYS A 184 -12.37 18.04 6.08
N ILE A 185 -11.60 17.03 5.65
CA ILE A 185 -12.03 16.02 4.68
C ILE A 185 -13.24 15.24 5.23
N LEU A 186 -13.17 14.78 6.49
CA LEU A 186 -14.28 14.09 7.15
C LEU A 186 -15.56 14.93 7.28
N THR A 187 -15.44 16.26 7.22
CA THR A 187 -16.56 17.20 7.35
C THR A 187 -17.14 17.62 6.00
N LEU A 188 -16.30 17.75 4.97
CA LEU A 188 -16.69 18.33 3.68
C LEU A 188 -16.93 17.31 2.58
N GLU A 189 -16.33 16.12 2.68
CA GLU A 189 -16.55 15.07 1.70
C GLU A 189 -17.81 14.29 2.02
N GLU A 190 -18.65 14.14 1.00
CA GLU A 190 -19.86 13.32 1.07
C GLU A 190 -19.51 11.84 0.86
N PRO A 191 -20.26 10.91 1.47
CA PRO A 191 -20.17 9.50 1.12
C PRO A 191 -20.47 9.26 -0.36
N LEU A 192 -19.67 8.39 -0.98
CA LEU A 192 -19.82 7.87 -2.33
C LEU A 192 -20.94 6.82 -2.39
N SER A 193 -21.10 6.00 -1.34
CA SER A 193 -22.14 4.98 -1.27
C SER A 193 -23.39 5.50 -0.56
N ALA A 194 -24.56 5.22 -1.12
CA ALA A 194 -25.84 5.42 -0.45
C ALA A 194 -26.01 4.53 0.80
N LEU A 195 -25.13 3.54 0.97
CA LEU A 195 -25.10 2.62 2.11
C LEU A 195 -24.54 3.25 3.39
N THR A 196 -24.03 4.48 3.36
CA THR A 196 -23.57 5.17 4.57
C THR A 196 -23.82 6.67 4.54
N THR A 197 -24.12 7.24 5.69
CA THR A 197 -24.12 8.69 5.93
C THR A 197 -22.88 9.13 6.71
N ARG A 198 -21.96 8.20 7.01
CA ARG A 198 -20.75 8.42 7.79
C ARG A 198 -19.54 8.43 6.85
N PRO A 199 -18.98 9.60 6.49
CA PRO A 199 -17.80 9.69 5.63
C PRO A 199 -16.60 8.90 6.18
N ALA A 200 -16.47 8.77 7.50
CA ALA A 200 -15.36 8.06 8.15
C ALA A 200 -15.23 6.57 7.74
N LEU A 201 -16.29 5.95 7.23
CA LEU A 201 -16.27 4.57 6.72
C LEU A 201 -15.67 4.46 5.30
N GLU A 202 -15.60 5.57 4.57
CA GLU A 202 -15.13 5.63 3.18
C GLU A 202 -13.83 6.40 3.02
N ILE A 203 -13.63 7.42 3.85
CA ILE A 203 -12.35 8.09 4.01
C ILE A 203 -11.37 7.09 4.59
N SER A 204 -10.28 6.84 3.87
CA SER A 204 -9.28 5.82 4.18
C SER A 204 -7.89 6.43 4.36
N ILE A 205 -7.03 5.71 5.06
CA ILE A 205 -5.65 6.09 5.37
C ILE A 205 -4.72 5.02 4.82
N LEU A 206 -3.83 5.45 3.93
CA LEU A 206 -2.73 4.64 3.42
C LEU A 206 -1.42 5.19 3.98
N MET A 207 -0.51 4.31 4.39
CA MET A 207 0.76 4.68 4.99
C MET A 207 1.91 4.03 4.23
N LEU A 208 2.95 4.81 3.96
CA LEU A 208 4.17 4.35 3.31
C LEU A 208 5.38 4.55 4.22
N SER A 209 6.24 3.54 4.24
CA SER A 209 7.59 3.63 4.77
C SER A 209 8.59 3.70 3.62
N ILE A 210 9.58 4.55 3.77
CA ILE A 210 10.72 4.64 2.85
C ILE A 210 11.77 3.64 3.35
N GLY A 211 11.84 2.49 2.68
CA GLY A 211 12.59 1.32 3.13
C GLY A 211 14.01 1.24 2.58
N GLY A 212 14.34 1.97 1.51
CA GLY A 212 15.67 1.91 0.90
C GLY A 212 15.92 2.97 -0.15
N ILE A 213 17.17 3.05 -0.57
CA ILE A 213 17.64 3.87 -1.69
C ILE A 213 18.65 3.11 -2.54
N SER A 214 18.72 3.43 -3.83
CA SER A 214 19.82 3.02 -4.70
C SER A 214 20.45 4.26 -5.32
N ASP A 215 21.76 4.40 -5.12
CA ASP A 215 22.59 5.40 -5.80
C ASP A 215 22.94 4.88 -7.19
N ASN A 216 22.55 5.60 -8.23
CA ASN A 216 22.77 5.20 -9.61
C ASN A 216 23.64 6.27 -10.32
N PRO A 217 24.97 6.28 -10.07
CA PRO A 217 25.88 7.17 -10.77
C PRO A 217 25.98 6.77 -12.24
N LEU A 218 25.75 7.73 -13.14
CA LEU A 218 25.92 7.57 -14.58
C LEU A 218 27.21 8.27 -15.01
N PHE A 219 28.18 7.46 -15.46
CA PHE A 219 29.48 7.91 -15.94
C PHE A 219 30.02 6.98 -17.04
N PRO A 220 30.60 7.51 -18.13
CA PRO A 220 30.60 8.92 -18.50
C PRO A 220 29.19 9.37 -18.89
N TYR A 221 28.82 10.58 -18.44
CA TYR A 221 27.60 11.22 -18.89
C TYR A 221 27.83 11.79 -20.30
N ASN A 222 26.94 11.42 -21.21
CA ASN A 222 26.76 12.08 -22.49
C ASN A 222 25.39 12.74 -22.51
N ASP A 223 25.24 13.79 -23.32
CA ASP A 223 23.99 14.58 -23.38
C ASP A 223 22.80 13.80 -23.98
N ALA A 224 22.93 12.48 -24.24
CA ALA A 224 21.84 11.64 -24.71
C ALA A 224 20.87 11.24 -23.57
N PHE A 225 21.29 11.33 -22.31
CA PHE A 225 20.40 11.16 -21.18
C PHE A 225 19.89 12.53 -20.70
N GLU A 226 18.60 12.79 -20.86
CA GLU A 226 17.94 13.96 -20.27
C GLU A 226 17.19 13.53 -19.00
N PRO A 227 17.53 14.07 -17.82
CA PRO A 227 16.72 13.90 -16.63
C PRO A 227 15.26 14.28 -16.89
N LYS A 228 14.30 13.56 -16.29
CA LYS A 228 12.88 13.87 -16.45
C LYS A 228 12.53 15.24 -15.90
N HIS A 229 13.30 15.72 -14.93
CA HIS A 229 12.99 16.87 -14.11
C HIS A 229 14.17 17.86 -14.04
N GLY A 230 14.23 18.78 -15.02
CA GLY A 230 15.19 19.89 -15.04
C GLY A 230 16.58 19.51 -15.53
N ASN A 231 17.50 20.47 -15.49
CA ASN A 231 18.87 20.27 -16.00
C ASN A 231 19.67 19.31 -15.11
N PRO A 232 20.58 18.50 -15.67
CA PRO A 232 21.45 17.63 -14.88
C PRO A 232 22.39 18.44 -13.97
N ILE A 233 22.73 17.85 -12.81
CA ILE A 233 23.84 18.31 -11.96
C ILE A 233 25.10 17.59 -12.45
N LEU A 234 25.98 18.35 -13.10
CA LEU A 234 27.19 17.83 -13.71
C LEU A 234 28.32 17.78 -12.68
N TYR A 235 28.89 16.59 -12.52
CA TYR A 235 30.14 16.37 -11.79
C TYR A 235 31.26 16.28 -12.82
N GLU A 236 32.22 17.21 -12.77
CA GLU A 236 33.39 17.19 -13.65
C GLU A 236 34.53 16.40 -13.00
N PHE A 237 35.18 15.55 -13.78
CA PHE A 237 36.31 14.74 -13.36
C PHE A 237 37.57 15.21 -14.06
N ASP A 238 38.62 15.34 -13.26
CA ASP A 238 40.00 15.47 -13.71
C ASP A 238 40.69 14.14 -13.41
N PHE A 239 41.49 13.64 -14.36
CA PHE A 239 42.23 12.38 -14.19
C PHE A 239 43.57 12.58 -13.47
N ASP A 240 43.87 13.79 -13.00
CA ASP A 240 45.01 14.03 -12.12
C ASP A 240 44.86 13.24 -10.79
N ASP A 241 45.86 12.39 -10.51
CA ASP A 241 45.94 11.39 -9.41
C ASP A 241 45.72 11.92 -7.98
N ALA A 242 45.58 13.24 -7.78
CA ALA A 242 45.46 13.88 -6.48
C ALA A 242 44.02 14.31 -6.10
N ASN A 243 43.00 13.94 -6.88
CA ASN A 243 41.63 14.42 -6.68
C ASN A 243 40.65 13.31 -6.25
N ASP A 244 40.11 13.39 -5.03
CA ASP A 244 39.05 12.51 -4.48
C ASP A 244 37.69 12.62 -5.21
N SER A 245 37.62 13.27 -6.38
CA SER A 245 36.40 13.52 -7.15
C SER A 245 35.61 12.25 -7.45
N PHE A 246 36.29 11.17 -7.85
CA PHE A 246 35.69 9.87 -8.11
C PHE A 246 35.12 9.25 -6.83
N GLU A 247 35.88 9.25 -5.74
CA GLU A 247 35.41 8.70 -4.47
C GLU A 247 34.16 9.45 -3.97
N ARG A 248 34.17 10.78 -4.01
CA ARG A 248 33.01 11.60 -3.61
C ARG A 248 31.79 11.35 -4.50
N PHE A 249 31.99 11.14 -5.80
CA PHE A 249 30.90 10.87 -6.73
C PHE A 249 30.24 9.52 -6.48
N TYR A 250 31.02 8.47 -6.24
CA TYR A 250 30.49 7.13 -5.97
C TYR A 250 29.99 6.97 -4.53
N ASN A 251 30.40 7.82 -3.59
CA ASN A 251 29.86 7.83 -2.23
C ASN A 251 28.42 8.35 -2.20
N PRO A 252 27.47 7.61 -1.57
CA PRO A 252 26.10 8.07 -1.39
C PRO A 252 26.04 9.40 -0.63
N GLN A 253 25.25 10.34 -1.13
CA GLN A 253 25.08 11.66 -0.50
C GLN A 253 23.93 11.66 0.51
N LEU A 254 23.03 10.69 0.40
CA LEU A 254 21.96 10.44 1.36
C LEU A 254 22.10 9.03 1.93
N GLN A 255 21.60 8.87 3.16
CA GLN A 255 21.52 7.59 3.86
C GLN A 255 20.05 7.15 3.97
N PRO A 256 19.76 5.85 4.04
CA PRO A 256 18.42 5.36 4.35
C PRO A 256 17.87 6.03 5.62
N GLY A 257 16.62 6.50 5.56
CA GLY A 257 15.96 7.21 6.67
C GLY A 257 16.28 8.70 6.79
N ALA A 258 17.09 9.28 5.90
CA ALA A 258 17.31 10.72 5.85
C ALA A 258 16.00 11.50 5.62
N ALA A 259 15.84 12.65 6.28
CA ALA A 259 14.64 13.48 6.18
C ALA A 259 14.39 13.97 4.75
N GLU A 260 15.47 14.19 4.00
CA GLU A 260 15.49 14.60 2.61
C GLU A 260 14.76 13.59 1.71
N LEU A 261 14.84 12.30 2.02
CA LEU A 261 14.12 11.27 1.27
C LEU A 261 12.60 11.38 1.49
N THR A 262 12.17 11.64 2.73
CA THR A 262 10.74 11.86 3.03
C THR A 262 10.24 13.13 2.35
N ASN A 263 11.02 14.22 2.41
CA ASN A 263 10.68 15.46 1.73
C ASN A 263 10.61 15.29 0.21
N GLU A 264 11.53 14.53 -0.38
CA GLU A 264 11.56 14.22 -1.81
C GLU A 264 10.33 13.44 -2.25
N VAL A 265 9.99 12.37 -1.52
CA VAL A 265 8.81 11.54 -1.82
C VAL A 265 7.51 12.33 -1.66
N GLU A 266 7.36 13.12 -0.58
CA GLU A 266 6.19 13.99 -0.38
C GLU A 266 6.08 15.01 -1.54
N ALA A 267 7.17 15.68 -1.89
CA ALA A 267 7.20 16.69 -2.94
C ALA A 267 6.84 16.12 -4.31
N LEU A 268 7.44 14.98 -4.68
CA LEU A 268 7.17 14.27 -5.93
C LEU A 268 5.71 13.82 -6.00
N LEU A 269 5.21 13.14 -4.98
CA LEU A 269 3.83 12.65 -4.97
C LEU A 269 2.80 13.78 -5.04
N ILE A 270 3.00 14.86 -4.28
CA ILE A 270 2.11 16.03 -4.35
C ILE A 270 2.21 16.72 -5.72
N HIS A 271 3.40 16.80 -6.31
CA HIS A 271 3.58 17.38 -7.64
C HIS A 271 2.82 16.59 -8.71
N LEU A 272 2.85 15.26 -8.64
CA LEU A 272 2.16 14.36 -9.56
C LEU A 272 0.64 14.42 -9.36
N PHE A 273 0.15 14.11 -8.15
CA PHE A 273 -1.28 14.00 -7.87
C PHE A 273 -1.99 15.34 -7.76
N LYS A 274 -1.31 16.40 -7.30
CA LYS A 274 -1.89 17.71 -6.98
C LYS A 274 -3.22 17.61 -6.20
N PRO A 275 -3.24 16.94 -5.03
CA PRO A 275 -4.47 16.70 -4.29
C PRO A 275 -5.13 18.01 -3.83
N GLU A 276 -6.46 18.05 -3.79
CA GLU A 276 -7.23 19.27 -3.51
C GLU A 276 -6.92 19.88 -2.15
N TYR A 277 -6.68 19.05 -1.14
CA TYR A 277 -6.47 19.52 0.23
C TYR A 277 -5.02 19.93 0.53
N ASN A 278 -4.07 19.69 -0.39
CA ASN A 278 -2.68 20.13 -0.27
C ASN A 278 -2.52 21.61 -0.64
N LYS A 279 -2.20 22.46 0.35
CA LYS A 279 -1.95 23.91 0.11
C LYS A 279 -0.68 24.15 -0.73
N LYS A 280 0.39 23.39 -0.49
CA LYS A 280 1.64 23.45 -1.24
C LYS A 280 1.61 22.36 -2.30
N LEU A 281 1.77 22.72 -3.57
CA LEU A 281 1.68 21.81 -4.73
C LEU A 281 3.02 21.54 -5.43
N PHE A 282 4.14 22.04 -4.89
CA PHE A 282 5.48 21.86 -5.47
C PHE A 282 5.54 22.13 -6.99
N ARG A 283 4.99 23.27 -7.43
CA ARG A 283 4.88 23.63 -8.86
C ARG A 283 6.21 23.68 -9.61
N HIS A 284 7.31 23.88 -8.89
CA HIS A 284 8.67 23.93 -9.42
C HIS A 284 9.50 22.71 -9.01
N TYR A 285 8.88 21.56 -8.74
CA TYR A 285 9.62 20.30 -8.54
C TYR A 285 10.58 20.06 -9.74
N PRO A 286 11.85 19.66 -9.51
CA PRO A 286 12.45 19.22 -8.25
C PRO A 286 13.21 20.33 -7.50
N PHE A 287 13.01 21.60 -7.86
CA PHE A 287 13.72 22.75 -7.29
C PHE A 287 13.10 23.23 -5.97
N PHE A 288 13.35 22.49 -4.90
CA PHE A 288 13.00 22.88 -3.54
C PHE A 288 14.12 22.52 -2.55
N LYS A 289 14.09 23.15 -1.36
CA LYS A 289 15.11 22.93 -0.32
C LYS A 289 14.91 21.58 0.37
N ASN A 290 16.01 20.94 0.76
CA ASN A 290 16.04 19.72 1.56
C ASN A 290 15.39 18.51 0.86
N GLY A 291 15.47 18.44 -0.46
CA GLY A 291 15.14 17.25 -1.27
C GLY A 291 16.40 16.58 -1.82
N ALA A 292 16.25 15.53 -2.62
CA ALA A 292 17.35 14.78 -3.20
C ALA A 292 18.26 15.67 -4.06
N ARG A 293 17.67 16.59 -4.83
CA ARG A 293 18.46 17.53 -5.63
C ARG A 293 19.38 18.44 -4.81
N SER A 294 18.95 18.83 -3.60
CA SER A 294 19.80 19.61 -2.69
C SER A 294 21.02 18.81 -2.19
N ALA A 295 20.93 17.48 -2.21
CA ALA A 295 22.03 16.56 -1.90
C ALA A 295 22.88 16.18 -3.13
N GLY A 296 22.60 16.74 -4.31
CA GLY A 296 23.41 16.55 -5.52
C GLY A 296 22.86 15.54 -6.53
N TYR A 297 21.67 14.98 -6.31
CA TYR A 297 21.05 14.09 -7.30
C TYR A 297 20.38 14.89 -8.42
N SER A 298 20.65 14.48 -9.66
CA SER A 298 20.10 15.12 -10.86
C SER A 298 18.62 14.80 -11.07
N ASP A 299 18.22 13.57 -10.74
CA ASP A 299 16.85 13.08 -10.86
C ASP A 299 16.55 12.05 -9.76
N THR A 300 15.27 11.89 -9.48
CA THR A 300 14.75 10.91 -8.52
C THR A 300 13.69 10.05 -9.17
N HIS A 301 13.74 8.74 -8.92
CA HIS A 301 12.71 7.81 -9.30
C HIS A 301 12.14 7.12 -8.05
N LEU A 302 10.81 7.08 -7.94
CA LEU A 302 10.12 6.48 -6.82
C LEU A 302 9.54 5.14 -7.23
N VAL A 303 9.92 4.09 -6.49
CA VAL A 303 9.34 2.75 -6.60
C VAL A 303 8.48 2.51 -5.37
N ILE A 304 7.18 2.27 -5.57
CA ILE A 304 6.26 1.88 -4.48
C ILE A 304 5.98 0.39 -4.59
N GLU A 305 6.41 -0.37 -3.59
CA GLU A 305 6.18 -1.80 -3.48
C GLU A 305 4.91 -2.10 -2.68
N LYS A 306 4.32 -3.28 -2.93
CA LYS A 306 3.17 -3.81 -2.18
C LYS A 306 1.96 -2.86 -2.15
N LEU A 307 1.67 -2.17 -3.23
CA LEU A 307 0.55 -1.23 -3.33
C LEU A 307 -0.64 -1.87 -4.05
N PRO A 308 -1.49 -2.71 -3.42
CA PRO A 308 -2.69 -3.24 -4.07
C PRO A 308 -3.80 -2.18 -4.09
N ALA A 309 -3.49 -1.00 -4.64
CA ALA A 309 -4.40 0.13 -4.75
C ALA A 309 -4.08 0.93 -6.00
N ILE A 310 -5.13 1.33 -6.71
CA ILE A 310 -5.09 2.28 -7.80
C ILE A 310 -5.41 3.65 -7.20
N LEU A 311 -4.39 4.49 -7.09
CA LEU A 311 -4.53 5.83 -6.52
C LEU A 311 -4.76 6.83 -7.65
N SER A 312 -5.73 7.72 -7.51
CA SER A 312 -6.07 8.66 -8.59
C SER A 312 -6.44 10.06 -8.11
N THR A 313 -6.09 11.04 -8.92
CA THR A 313 -6.73 12.35 -9.00
C THR A 313 -7.00 12.66 -10.48
N LYS A 314 -7.57 13.82 -10.79
CA LYS A 314 -7.69 14.30 -12.17
C LYS A 314 -6.33 14.56 -12.87
N HIS A 315 -5.22 14.53 -12.14
CA HIS A 315 -3.90 14.89 -12.65
C HIS A 315 -2.97 13.70 -12.86
N HIS A 316 -3.14 12.64 -12.06
CA HIS A 316 -2.27 11.49 -12.10
C HIS A 316 -3.00 10.24 -11.58
N GLN A 317 -2.62 9.09 -12.11
CA GLN A 317 -3.06 7.78 -11.67
C GLN A 317 -1.84 6.90 -11.46
N GLN A 318 -1.74 6.33 -10.27
CA GLN A 318 -0.76 5.31 -9.92
C GLN A 318 -1.47 3.95 -9.95
N GLY A 319 -1.00 3.06 -10.82
CA GLY A 319 -1.51 1.69 -10.89
C GLY A 319 -1.14 0.86 -9.66
N ALA A 320 -1.91 -0.20 -9.42
CA ALA A 320 -1.63 -1.16 -8.37
C ALA A 320 -0.32 -1.94 -8.65
N VAL A 321 0.45 -2.18 -7.60
CA VAL A 321 1.69 -2.97 -7.61
C VAL A 321 1.47 -4.22 -6.77
N PHE A 322 1.29 -5.34 -7.47
CA PHE A 322 1.11 -6.65 -6.84
C PHE A 322 2.46 -7.32 -6.59
N LYS A 323 2.51 -8.14 -5.55
CA LYS A 323 3.64 -9.06 -5.37
C LYS A 323 3.60 -10.05 -6.53
N SER A 324 4.67 -10.10 -7.34
CA SER A 324 4.76 -11.09 -8.42
C SER A 324 4.73 -12.50 -7.80
N CYS A 325 3.72 -13.30 -8.14
CA CYS A 325 3.64 -14.71 -7.73
C CYS A 325 4.67 -15.61 -8.43
N ALA A 326 5.56 -15.06 -9.26
CA ALA A 326 6.58 -15.82 -9.95
C ALA A 326 7.80 -16.07 -9.03
N PRO A 327 8.35 -17.31 -8.97
CA PRO A 327 9.68 -17.52 -8.42
C PRO A 327 10.67 -16.74 -9.29
N HIS A 328 11.51 -15.92 -8.67
CA HIS A 328 12.45 -14.98 -9.30
C HIS A 328 12.99 -15.42 -10.67
N ARG A 329 12.49 -14.80 -11.73
CA ARG A 329 13.29 -14.41 -12.90
C ARG A 329 13.05 -12.93 -13.14
N LEU A 330 14.15 -12.21 -13.24
CA LEU A 330 14.22 -10.75 -13.36
C LEU A 330 13.37 -10.20 -14.50
N HIS A 331 12.74 -9.06 -14.20
CA HIS A 331 12.10 -8.07 -15.07
C HIS A 331 10.89 -8.49 -15.92
N GLY A 332 9.72 -8.05 -15.46
CA GLY A 332 8.52 -7.85 -16.24
C GLY A 332 7.45 -7.23 -15.35
N TYR A 333 7.25 -5.91 -15.44
CA TYR A 333 6.07 -5.26 -14.85
C TYR A 333 4.84 -5.81 -15.57
N VAL A 334 3.87 -6.33 -14.81
CA VAL A 334 2.54 -6.64 -15.35
C VAL A 334 1.72 -5.37 -15.25
N GLU A 335 1.65 -4.64 -16.37
CA GLU A 335 0.70 -3.56 -16.55
C GLU A 335 -0.69 -4.19 -16.72
N ILE A 336 -1.61 -3.95 -15.78
CA ILE A 336 -3.01 -4.35 -15.97
C ILE A 336 -3.59 -3.42 -17.03
N ALA A 337 -3.85 -3.97 -18.22
CA ALA A 337 -4.47 -3.27 -19.31
C ALA A 337 -5.87 -2.78 -18.90
N GLY A 338 -6.00 -1.46 -18.73
CA GLY A 338 -7.23 -0.81 -18.29
C GLY A 338 -7.28 0.66 -18.68
N ALA A 339 -6.79 1.01 -19.88
CA ALA A 339 -7.08 2.29 -20.52
C ALA A 339 -7.13 2.07 -22.03
N GLY A 340 -8.35 1.96 -22.56
CA GLY A 340 -8.59 1.68 -23.98
C GLY A 340 -8.03 2.75 -24.90
N ARG A 341 -7.26 2.31 -25.90
CA ARG A 341 -7.22 2.91 -27.24
C ARG A 341 -7.25 1.80 -28.27
N ALA A 342 -8.14 1.96 -29.24
CA ALA A 342 -8.34 1.09 -30.39
C ALA A 342 -7.06 0.99 -31.24
N GLY A 343 -6.75 -0.22 -31.69
CA GLY A 343 -5.67 -0.49 -32.63
C GLY A 343 -5.55 -1.98 -32.88
N ASP A 344 -6.01 -2.40 -34.05
CA ASP A 344 -5.96 -3.77 -34.56
C ASP A 344 -4.52 -4.30 -34.64
N GLY A 345 -4.34 -5.57 -34.27
CA GLY A 345 -3.07 -6.26 -34.44
C GLY A 345 -3.10 -7.68 -33.90
N GLU A 346 -3.44 -8.64 -34.76
CA GLU A 346 -3.21 -10.07 -34.53
C GLU A 346 -1.72 -10.33 -34.27
N THR A 347 -1.41 -11.14 -33.26
CA THR A 347 -0.19 -11.97 -33.32
C THR A 347 -0.36 -13.24 -32.50
N THR A 348 -0.50 -14.34 -33.21
CA THR A 348 -0.37 -15.72 -32.74
C THR A 348 1.07 -16.04 -32.38
N CYS A 349 1.31 -16.66 -31.22
CA CYS A 349 2.54 -17.43 -30.97
C CYS A 349 2.23 -18.74 -30.25
N VAL A 350 2.82 -19.79 -30.83
CA VAL A 350 2.62 -21.22 -30.64
C VAL A 350 3.36 -21.72 -29.40
N GLY A 351 2.72 -22.59 -28.63
CA GLY A 351 3.32 -23.27 -27.47
C GLY A 351 4.38 -24.30 -27.85
N ARG A 352 5.30 -24.56 -26.92
CA ARG A 352 6.09 -25.78 -26.88
C ARG A 352 6.23 -26.29 -25.44
N ASP A 353 5.83 -27.54 -25.29
CA ASP A 353 5.97 -28.38 -24.11
C ASP A 353 7.45 -28.63 -23.75
N GLY A 354 7.70 -28.79 -22.45
CA GLY A 354 8.96 -29.26 -21.91
C GLY A 354 8.84 -29.60 -20.44
N GLY A 355 8.46 -30.84 -20.15
CA GLY A 355 8.36 -31.38 -18.79
C GLY A 355 9.71 -31.49 -18.08
N GLY A 356 9.67 -31.51 -16.76
CA GLY A 356 10.84 -31.74 -15.92
C GLY A 356 10.51 -31.75 -14.43
N ASN A 357 10.32 -32.96 -13.89
CA ASN A 357 10.22 -33.27 -12.47
C ASN A 357 11.31 -32.58 -11.62
N ALA A 358 10.93 -31.89 -10.54
CA ALA A 358 11.83 -31.66 -9.41
C ALA A 358 11.03 -31.62 -8.10
N ARG A 359 11.32 -32.62 -7.24
CA ARG A 359 10.81 -32.77 -5.87
C ARG A 359 11.52 -31.80 -4.92
N ARG A 360 10.74 -31.26 -3.97
CA ARG A 360 11.07 -30.85 -2.59
C ARG A 360 12.20 -29.83 -2.37
N HIS A 361 11.86 -28.70 -1.78
CA HIS A 361 12.11 -28.40 -0.36
C HIS A 361 11.26 -27.19 0.06
N ALA A 362 10.47 -27.34 1.11
CA ALA A 362 9.65 -26.30 1.71
C ALA A 362 10.56 -25.31 2.45
N ALA A 363 10.43 -24.02 2.12
CA ALA A 363 10.97 -22.94 2.93
C ALA A 363 9.81 -22.30 3.70
N SER A 364 9.90 -22.41 5.02
CA SER A 364 9.02 -21.82 6.03
C SER A 364 8.98 -20.29 5.90
N GLY A 365 7.84 -19.76 5.45
CA GLY A 365 7.48 -18.35 5.64
C GLY A 365 6.85 -18.18 7.02
N ALA A 366 7.51 -17.40 7.87
CA ALA A 366 7.18 -17.20 9.27
C ALA A 366 5.75 -16.65 9.46
N ALA A 367 4.93 -17.45 10.15
CA ALA A 367 3.75 -16.99 10.85
C ALA A 367 4.21 -16.49 12.22
N ASP A 368 4.44 -15.18 12.36
CA ASP A 368 4.69 -14.58 13.67
C ASP A 368 3.37 -14.13 14.29
N ARG A 369 3.01 -14.89 15.32
CA ARG A 369 1.72 -14.97 16.01
C ARG A 369 1.69 -14.01 17.21
N PHE A 370 0.52 -13.41 17.45
CA PHE A 370 0.28 -12.43 18.48
C PHE A 370 0.35 -13.03 19.91
N GLY A 371 1.13 -12.40 20.79
CA GLY A 371 0.92 -12.26 22.24
C GLY A 371 1.23 -10.79 22.55
N THR A 372 0.58 -10.05 23.44
CA THR A 372 -0.11 -10.32 24.71
C THR A 372 -1.27 -9.33 24.84
N GLY A 373 -2.35 -9.71 25.55
CA GLY A 373 -3.57 -8.91 25.66
C GLY A 373 -3.51 -7.73 26.63
N LEU A 374 -4.64 -7.03 26.75
CA LEU A 374 -5.22 -6.45 27.97
C LEU A 374 -6.72 -6.22 27.74
N GLU A 375 -7.49 -6.42 28.82
CA GLU A 375 -8.95 -6.41 28.90
C GLU A 375 -9.55 -5.02 28.65
N GLY A 376 -10.49 -4.94 27.71
CA GLY A 376 -11.53 -3.91 27.64
C GLY A 376 -12.87 -4.60 27.91
N ASP A 377 -13.52 -4.20 29.00
CA ASP A 377 -14.83 -4.68 29.42
C ASP A 377 -15.90 -3.83 28.73
N ASP A 378 -16.47 -4.39 27.67
CA ASP A 378 -17.55 -3.81 26.88
C ASP A 378 -18.64 -4.88 26.80
N GLY A 379 -19.72 -4.67 27.55
CA GLY A 379 -20.82 -5.61 27.63
C GLY A 379 -21.55 -5.77 26.30
N GLU A 380 -21.25 -6.84 25.56
CA GLU A 380 -22.08 -7.36 24.47
C GLU A 380 -22.31 -8.87 24.62
N GLY A 381 -23.54 -9.28 24.30
CA GLY A 381 -24.06 -10.61 24.56
C GLY A 381 -23.34 -11.68 23.73
N ARG A 382 -22.54 -12.51 24.40
CA ARG A 382 -21.92 -13.70 23.83
C ARG A 382 -22.98 -14.76 23.50
N PHE A 383 -22.99 -15.26 22.27
CA PHE A 383 -23.62 -16.54 21.92
C PHE A 383 -22.54 -17.51 21.44
N ARG A 384 -22.42 -18.63 22.15
CA ARG A 384 -21.64 -19.80 21.73
C ARG A 384 -22.50 -20.62 20.77
N THR A 385 -21.99 -20.91 19.57
CA THR A 385 -22.47 -22.02 18.75
C THR A 385 -21.80 -23.32 19.14
#